data_AF-A0A0F8Y1W7-F1
#
_entry.id   AF-A0A0F8Y1W7-F1
#
_cell.length_a   1.000
_cell.length_b   1.000
_cell.length_c   1.000
_cell.angle_alpha   90.00
_cell.angle_beta   90.00
_cell.angle_gamma   90.00
#
_symmetry.space_group_name_H-M   'P 1'
#
loop_
_entity.id
_entity.type
_entity.pdbx_description
1 polymer ?
#
loop_
_entity_poly.entity_id
_entity_poly.type
_entity_poly.pdbx_seq_one_letter_code
_entity_poly.pdbx_strand_id
1 'polypeptide(L)'
;ERIAEKLETIEVDDIDVKERLERELKRDYHIITAEKRLNQIARDFVEHYSTAWETGKAMFICIDKLTCVRMYELIQQYWTQKEEGIEESWKMAAGEEKDYLCNKLIWMKETNKAVIVSEEQGEVEKFRKWDLDITPHRRLIKEGMDLPESMRNKPQFRNMQRMELDDAFKEEEHPFRIALVCAMWLWKFDQELNDEERRAVREGLDEESLALFDLLRKPDLNAKDVKRVLMAT
;
A
#
# COMPACT_ATOMS: atom_id res chain seq x y z
N GLU A 1 -21.16 10.03 24.26
CA GLU A 1 -20.03 10.00 25.21
C GLU A 1 -19.67 8.60 25.76
N ARG A 2 -20.54 7.58 25.71
CA ARG A 2 -20.19 6.20 26.17
C ARG A 2 -19.58 5.26 25.11
N ILE A 3 -19.32 5.78 23.91
CA ILE A 3 -18.84 5.00 22.74
C ILE A 3 -17.32 5.18 22.54
N ALA A 4 -16.78 6.36 22.84
CA ALA A 4 -15.34 6.62 22.77
C ALA A 4 -14.54 5.79 23.79
N GLU A 5 -15.02 5.65 25.03
CA GLU A 5 -14.40 4.77 26.06
C GLU A 5 -14.52 3.27 25.74
N LYS A 6 -15.52 2.86 24.95
CA LYS A 6 -15.65 1.48 24.47
C LYS A 6 -14.76 1.16 23.27
N LEU A 7 -14.29 2.20 22.55
CA LEU A 7 -13.42 2.05 21.39
C LEU A 7 -11.95 1.85 21.80
N GLU A 8 -11.52 2.35 22.96
CA GLU A 8 -10.21 2.03 23.56
C GLU A 8 -10.16 0.60 24.15
N THR A 9 -11.29 -0.02 24.45
CA THR A 9 -11.35 -1.41 24.95
C THR A 9 -11.53 -2.46 23.86
N ILE A 10 -11.73 -2.04 22.61
CA ILE A 10 -11.62 -2.90 21.42
C ILE A 10 -10.29 -2.56 20.73
N GLU A 11 -9.22 -2.43 21.53
CA GLU A 11 -7.91 -2.82 21.04
C GLU A 11 -8.02 -4.29 20.61
N VAL A 12 -7.53 -4.56 19.40
CA VAL A 12 -7.66 -5.84 18.70
C VAL A 12 -6.95 -6.93 19.48
N ASP A 13 -7.66 -7.52 20.42
CA ASP A 13 -7.22 -8.65 21.23
C ASP A 13 -7.91 -9.94 20.80
N ASP A 14 -8.23 -10.07 19.51
CA ASP A 14 -8.39 -11.40 18.90
C ASP A 14 -7.02 -11.94 18.49
N ILE A 15 -6.17 -12.13 19.50
CA ILE A 15 -4.95 -12.95 19.45
C ILE A 15 -5.27 -14.30 18.79
N ASP A 16 -6.48 -14.82 18.99
CA ASP A 16 -6.94 -16.10 18.45
C ASP A 16 -7.07 -16.10 16.91
N VAL A 17 -7.54 -15.02 16.29
CA VAL A 17 -7.65 -14.94 14.82
C VAL A 17 -6.26 -14.86 14.19
N LYS A 18 -5.37 -14.03 14.74
CA LYS A 18 -3.99 -13.90 14.24
C LYS A 18 -3.21 -15.21 14.41
N GLU A 19 -3.29 -15.86 15.57
CA GLU A 19 -2.63 -17.16 15.80
C GLU A 19 -3.20 -18.27 14.93
N ARG A 20 -4.52 -18.29 14.70
CA ARG A 20 -5.17 -19.27 13.84
C ARG A 20 -4.80 -19.08 12.37
N LEU A 21 -4.77 -17.82 11.91
CA LEU A 21 -4.29 -17.45 10.58
C LEU A 21 -2.82 -17.87 10.41
N GLU A 22 -1.96 -17.57 11.39
CA GLU A 22 -0.54 -17.93 11.36
C GLU A 22 -0.32 -19.45 11.38
N ARG A 23 -1.10 -20.23 12.13
CA ARG A 23 -1.03 -21.70 12.15
C ARG A 23 -1.49 -22.33 10.84
N GLU A 24 -2.59 -21.84 10.27
CA GLU A 24 -3.16 -22.39 9.04
C GLU A 24 -2.36 -21.96 7.80
N LEU A 25 -1.87 -20.71 7.78
CA LEU A 25 -1.02 -20.21 6.71
C LEU A 25 0.42 -20.72 6.82
N LYS A 26 0.91 -21.22 7.96
CA LYS A 26 2.33 -21.61 8.12
C LYS A 26 2.89 -22.50 6.99
N ARG A 27 2.04 -23.39 6.44
CA ARG A 27 2.37 -24.26 5.29
C ARG A 27 2.43 -23.50 3.97
N ASP A 28 1.49 -22.60 3.72
CA ASP A 28 1.39 -21.82 2.46
C ASP A 28 2.22 -20.53 2.50
N TYR A 29 2.63 -20.08 3.69
CA TYR A 29 3.38 -18.85 3.94
C TYR A 29 4.69 -18.85 3.17
N HIS A 30 5.44 -19.95 3.22
CA HIS A 30 6.72 -20.09 2.51
C HIS A 30 6.54 -20.07 0.98
N ILE A 31 5.36 -20.41 0.46
CA ILE A 31 5.05 -20.38 -0.96
C ILE A 31 4.63 -18.96 -1.38
N ILE A 32 3.79 -18.31 -0.57
CA ILE A 32 3.27 -16.96 -0.83
C ILE A 32 4.39 -15.91 -0.71
N THR A 33 5.25 -16.05 0.30
CA THR A 33 6.38 -15.15 0.58
C THR A 33 7.68 -15.60 -0.10
N ALA A 34 7.61 -16.61 -0.98
CA ALA A 34 8.76 -17.06 -1.73
C ALA A 34 9.33 -15.91 -2.56
N GLU A 35 10.65 -15.70 -2.47
CA GLU A 35 11.35 -14.60 -3.12
C GLU A 35 11.04 -14.50 -4.62
N LYS A 36 11.01 -15.64 -5.32
CA LYS A 36 10.67 -15.70 -6.75
C LYS A 36 9.27 -15.15 -7.04
N ARG A 37 8.28 -15.45 -6.17
CA ARG A 37 6.91 -14.99 -6.33
C ARG A 37 6.82 -13.48 -6.05
N LEU A 38 7.41 -13.02 -4.94
CA LEU A 38 7.43 -11.59 -4.60
C LEU A 38 8.11 -10.75 -5.68
N ASN A 39 9.22 -11.23 -6.25
CA ASN A 39 9.89 -10.59 -7.38
C ASN A 39 8.98 -10.46 -8.60
N GLN A 40 8.29 -11.55 -8.97
CA GLN A 40 7.37 -11.54 -10.11
C GLN A 40 6.23 -10.54 -9.87
N ILE A 41 5.60 -10.57 -8.70
CA ILE A 41 4.52 -9.64 -8.33
C ILE A 41 5.00 -8.19 -8.37
N ALA A 42 6.18 -7.90 -7.81
CA ALA A 42 6.74 -6.55 -7.81
C ALA A 42 6.98 -6.04 -9.24
N ARG A 43 7.55 -6.88 -10.11
CA ARG A 43 7.79 -6.55 -11.52
C ARG A 43 6.48 -6.28 -12.26
N ASP A 44 5.50 -7.18 -12.11
CA ASP A 44 4.21 -7.06 -12.79
C ASP A 44 3.44 -5.82 -12.30
N PHE A 45 3.49 -5.54 -10.99
CA PHE A 45 2.90 -4.33 -10.42
C PHE A 45 3.52 -3.05 -11.02
N VAL A 46 4.85 -2.96 -11.06
CA VAL A 46 5.54 -1.78 -11.63
C VAL A 46 5.22 -1.63 -13.12
N GLU A 47 5.22 -2.72 -13.88
CA GLU A 47 4.88 -2.70 -15.30
C GLU A 47 3.45 -2.22 -15.53
N HIS A 48 2.48 -2.78 -14.80
CA HIS A 48 1.08 -2.46 -14.95
C HIS A 48 0.79 -1.01 -14.50
N TYR A 49 1.22 -0.65 -13.29
CA TYR A 49 0.93 0.67 -12.71
C TYR A 49 1.60 1.81 -13.48
N SER A 50 2.80 1.59 -14.02
CA SER A 50 3.45 2.57 -14.90
C SER A 50 2.85 2.61 -16.31
N THR A 51 2.13 1.58 -16.75
CA THR A 51 1.45 1.58 -18.06
C THR A 51 0.14 2.36 -17.99
N ALA A 52 -0.62 2.18 -16.91
CA ALA A 52 -1.80 2.98 -16.58
C ALA A 52 -1.41 4.31 -15.89
N TRP A 53 -0.25 4.89 -16.22
CA TRP A 53 0.16 6.16 -15.62
C TRP A 53 -0.88 7.26 -15.91
N GLU A 54 -1.06 8.19 -14.97
CA GLU A 54 -2.23 9.09 -14.82
C GLU A 54 -3.50 8.46 -14.21
N THR A 55 -3.55 7.15 -13.92
CA THR A 55 -4.67 6.58 -13.16
C THR A 55 -4.42 6.61 -11.65
N GLY A 56 -5.06 7.55 -10.97
CA GLY A 56 -5.33 7.54 -9.53
C GLY A 56 -4.18 7.17 -8.59
N LYS A 57 -4.54 6.60 -7.44
CA LYS A 57 -3.61 6.11 -6.41
C LYS A 57 -3.89 4.63 -6.15
N ALA A 58 -2.85 3.89 -5.81
CA ALA A 58 -2.91 2.45 -5.56
C ALA A 58 -2.62 2.11 -4.10
N MET A 59 -3.35 1.11 -3.62
CA MET A 59 -3.08 0.45 -2.35
C MET A 59 -2.59 -0.98 -2.63
N PHE A 60 -1.40 -1.31 -2.12
CA PHE A 60 -0.79 -2.62 -2.25
C PHE A 60 -0.93 -3.37 -0.91
N ILE A 61 -1.75 -4.42 -0.88
CA ILE A 61 -2.07 -5.14 0.35
C ILE A 61 -1.15 -6.36 0.48
N CYS A 62 -0.40 -6.42 1.59
CA CYS A 62 0.46 -7.55 1.92
C CYS A 62 -0.12 -8.40 3.06
N ILE A 63 0.33 -9.65 3.11
CA ILE A 63 -0.06 -10.64 4.10
C ILE A 63 0.45 -10.30 5.52
N ASP A 64 1.62 -9.66 5.62
CA ASP A 64 2.20 -9.22 6.88
C ASP A 64 3.11 -8.00 6.70
N LYS A 65 3.59 -7.44 7.82
CA LYS A 65 4.45 -6.25 7.83
C LYS A 65 5.84 -6.49 7.21
N LEU A 66 6.39 -7.70 7.32
CA LEU A 66 7.69 -8.03 6.70
C LEU A 66 7.59 -8.02 5.18
N THR A 67 6.51 -8.59 4.68
CA THR A 67 6.19 -8.63 3.25
C THR A 67 5.92 -7.23 2.73
N CYS A 68 5.27 -6.33 3.50
CA CYS A 68 5.15 -4.92 3.11
C CYS A 68 6.52 -4.28 2.84
N VAL A 69 7.46 -4.40 3.78
CA VAL A 69 8.79 -3.77 3.64
C VAL A 69 9.58 -4.41 2.51
N ARG A 70 9.55 -5.74 2.37
CA ARG A 70 10.17 -6.45 1.23
C ARG A 70 9.60 -6.03 -0.11
N MET A 71 8.28 -5.96 -0.22
CA MET A 71 7.63 -5.53 -1.45
C MET A 71 7.95 -4.07 -1.75
N TYR A 72 8.07 -3.21 -0.74
CA TYR A 72 8.52 -1.83 -0.94
C TYR A 72 9.92 -1.78 -1.56
N GLU A 73 10.88 -2.54 -1.04
CA GLU A 73 12.25 -2.60 -1.58
C GLU A 73 12.28 -3.14 -3.02
N LEU A 74 11.57 -4.24 -3.28
CA LEU A 74 11.48 -4.83 -4.61
C LEU A 74 10.80 -3.88 -5.61
N ILE A 75 9.68 -3.27 -5.23
CA ILE A 75 8.98 -2.28 -6.06
C ILE A 75 9.90 -1.09 -6.31
N GLN A 76 10.64 -0.62 -5.32
CA GLN A 76 11.59 0.47 -5.52
C GLN A 76 12.68 0.10 -6.53
N GLN A 77 13.24 -1.10 -6.43
CA GLN A 77 14.25 -1.60 -7.37
C GLN A 77 13.72 -1.68 -8.81
N TYR A 78 12.58 -2.33 -9.03
CA TYR A 78 11.99 -2.46 -10.36
C TYR A 78 11.49 -1.13 -10.91
N TRP A 79 11.05 -0.21 -10.04
CA TRP A 79 10.66 1.15 -10.44
C TRP A 79 11.86 1.91 -11.02
N THR A 80 13.00 1.89 -10.34
CA THR A 80 14.24 2.50 -10.84
C THR A 80 14.67 1.89 -12.18
N GLN A 81 14.61 0.56 -12.33
CA GLN A 81 14.91 -0.08 -13.63
C GLN A 81 13.95 0.38 -14.74
N LYS A 82 12.66 0.56 -14.42
CA LYS A 82 11.66 1.04 -15.37
C LYS A 82 11.91 2.50 -15.76
N GLU A 83 12.27 3.35 -14.79
CA GLU A 83 12.67 4.74 -15.04
C GLU A 83 13.89 4.82 -15.96
N GLU A 84 14.93 4.02 -15.71
CA GLU A 84 16.12 3.95 -16.56
C GLU A 84 15.76 3.54 -18.00
N GLY A 85 14.94 2.51 -18.18
CA GLY A 85 14.50 2.06 -19.50
C GLY A 85 13.64 3.10 -20.26
N ILE A 86 12.78 3.84 -19.53
CA ILE A 86 12.01 4.96 -20.12
C ILE A 86 12.95 6.11 -20.48
N GLU A 87 13.94 6.42 -19.65
CA GLU A 87 14.92 7.47 -19.90
C GLU A 87 15.79 7.16 -21.14
N GLU A 88 16.21 5.91 -21.32
CA GLU A 88 16.90 5.47 -22.54
C GLU A 88 16.02 5.63 -23.79
N SER A 89 14.76 5.23 -23.69
CA SER A 89 13.78 5.39 -24.78
C SER A 89 13.56 6.87 -25.10
N TRP A 90 13.46 7.72 -24.08
CA TRP A 90 13.30 9.18 -24.22
C TRP A 90 14.49 9.84 -24.91
N LYS A 91 15.72 9.37 -24.65
CA LYS A 91 16.94 9.88 -25.32
C LYS A 91 16.90 9.65 -26.83
N MET A 92 16.31 8.54 -27.27
CA MET A 92 16.23 8.14 -28.68
C MET A 92 14.97 8.65 -29.39
N ALA A 93 13.93 9.01 -28.64
CA ALA A 93 12.67 9.50 -29.18
C ALA A 93 12.76 10.93 -29.73
N ALA A 94 11.82 11.27 -30.62
CA ALA A 94 11.64 12.61 -31.18
C ALA A 94 10.14 12.93 -31.36
N GLY A 95 9.82 14.22 -31.45
CA GLY A 95 8.43 14.68 -31.60
C GLY A 95 7.55 14.29 -30.42
N GLU A 96 6.28 13.99 -30.70
CA GLU A 96 5.24 13.71 -29.68
C GLU A 96 5.59 12.55 -28.74
N GLU A 97 6.29 11.52 -29.25
CA GLU A 97 6.75 10.39 -28.43
C GLU A 97 7.72 10.84 -27.33
N LYS A 98 8.59 11.79 -27.65
CA LYS A 98 9.55 12.34 -26.68
C LYS A 98 8.84 13.09 -25.56
N ASP A 99 7.83 13.87 -25.89
CA ASP A 99 7.05 14.63 -24.91
C ASP A 99 6.25 13.69 -24.01
N TYR A 100 5.64 12.64 -24.58
CA TYR A 100 4.95 11.59 -23.84
C TYR A 100 5.88 10.90 -22.83
N LEU A 101 7.07 10.45 -23.27
CA LEU A 101 8.04 9.79 -22.39
C LEU A 101 8.60 10.75 -21.32
N CYS A 102 8.76 12.03 -21.66
CA CYS A 102 9.19 13.05 -20.70
C CYS A 102 8.18 13.20 -19.55
N ASN A 103 6.91 13.39 -19.88
CA ASN A 103 5.84 13.52 -18.90
C ASN A 103 5.71 12.26 -18.03
N LYS A 104 5.80 11.08 -18.66
CA LYS A 104 5.80 9.80 -17.95
C LYS A 104 6.97 9.69 -16.97
N LEU A 105 8.16 10.10 -17.38
CA LEU A 105 9.36 10.06 -16.55
C LEU A 105 9.27 11.06 -15.38
N ILE A 106 8.69 12.24 -15.59
CA ILE A 106 8.41 13.21 -14.52
C ILE A 106 7.43 12.60 -13.51
N TRP A 107 6.32 12.04 -13.98
CA TRP A 107 5.32 11.41 -13.13
C TRP A 107 5.92 10.25 -12.30
N MET A 108 6.73 9.40 -12.92
CA MET A 108 7.44 8.33 -12.20
C MET A 108 8.42 8.89 -11.17
N LYS A 109 9.20 9.91 -11.60
CA LYS A 109 10.04 10.84 -10.82
C LYS A 109 9.42 11.23 -9.48
N GLU A 110 8.23 11.79 -9.59
CA GLU A 110 7.51 12.39 -8.49
C GLU A 110 6.78 11.36 -7.63
N THR A 111 6.58 10.13 -8.09
CA THR A 111 5.74 9.16 -7.40
C THR A 111 6.35 8.72 -6.06
N ASN A 112 5.73 9.16 -4.97
CA ASN A 112 6.05 8.71 -3.63
C ASN A 112 5.32 7.40 -3.31
N LYS A 113 6.04 6.53 -2.60
CA LYS A 113 5.58 5.23 -2.13
C LYS A 113 5.87 5.13 -0.64
N ALA A 114 5.00 4.49 0.14
CA ALA A 114 5.23 4.33 1.56
C ALA A 114 4.62 3.05 2.11
N VAL A 115 5.30 2.47 3.09
CA VAL A 115 4.76 1.39 3.92
C VAL A 115 3.98 2.00 5.08
N ILE A 116 2.70 1.67 5.19
CA ILE A 116 1.79 2.10 6.25
C ILE A 116 1.31 0.85 7.00
N VAL A 117 1.92 0.61 8.16
CA VAL A 117 1.59 -0.55 9.02
C VAL A 117 1.56 -0.12 10.48
N SER A 118 0.84 -0.83 11.34
CA SER A 118 0.82 -0.54 12.78
C SER A 118 2.17 -0.78 13.46
N GLU A 119 2.51 0.02 14.47
CA GLU A 119 3.71 -0.15 15.32
C GLU A 119 3.57 -1.39 16.23
N GLU A 120 4.69 -2.07 16.53
CA GLU A 120 4.73 -3.26 17.38
C GLU A 120 6.02 -3.26 18.21
N GLN A 121 5.92 -3.67 19.48
CA GLN A 121 7.09 -3.72 20.37
C GLN A 121 8.14 -4.70 19.84
N GLY A 122 9.40 -4.28 19.86
CA GLY A 122 10.52 -5.12 19.42
C GLY A 122 10.62 -5.36 17.91
N GLU A 123 9.83 -4.65 17.09
CA GLU A 123 9.81 -4.87 15.65
C GLU A 123 11.15 -4.58 14.97
N VAL A 124 11.91 -3.57 15.40
CA VAL A 124 13.20 -3.22 14.77
C VAL A 124 14.14 -4.42 14.73
N GLU A 125 14.22 -5.16 15.85
CA GLU A 125 15.03 -6.38 15.93
C GLU A 125 14.42 -7.52 15.12
N LYS A 126 13.09 -7.61 15.06
CA LYS A 126 12.39 -8.56 14.19
C LYS A 126 12.71 -8.32 12.72
N PHE A 127 12.65 -7.09 12.22
CA PHE A 127 12.96 -6.74 10.84
C PHE A 127 14.45 -6.96 10.52
N ARG A 128 15.35 -6.58 11.43
CA ARG A 128 16.80 -6.79 11.28
C ARG A 128 17.18 -8.25 11.06
N LYS A 129 16.50 -9.20 11.72
CA LYS A 129 16.73 -10.65 11.52
C LYS A 129 16.46 -11.11 10.08
N TRP A 130 15.71 -10.33 9.32
CA TRP A 130 15.36 -10.60 7.93
C TRP A 130 16.06 -9.64 6.96
N ASP A 131 17.06 -8.90 7.44
CA ASP A 131 17.83 -7.90 6.69
C ASP A 131 16.99 -6.72 6.17
N LEU A 132 15.99 -6.30 6.95
CA LEU A 132 15.09 -5.19 6.63
C LEU A 132 15.17 -4.10 7.69
N ASP A 133 14.89 -2.85 7.30
CA ASP A 133 14.79 -1.72 8.22
C ASP A 133 13.41 -1.04 8.16
N ILE A 134 12.67 -1.13 9.25
CA ILE A 134 11.36 -0.48 9.41
C ILE A 134 11.48 0.99 9.84
N THR A 135 12.66 1.43 10.31
CA THR A 135 12.87 2.74 10.91
C THR A 135 12.52 3.92 9.99
N PRO A 136 12.90 3.91 8.69
CA PRO A 136 12.54 4.98 7.76
C PRO A 136 11.02 5.10 7.58
N HIS A 137 10.33 3.97 7.51
CA HIS A 137 8.87 3.92 7.41
C HIS A 137 8.20 4.46 8.67
N ARG A 138 8.73 4.15 9.86
CA ARG A 138 8.22 4.71 11.13
C ARG A 138 8.39 6.20 11.21
N ARG A 139 9.54 6.72 10.78
CA ARG A 139 9.77 8.16 10.71
C ARG A 139 8.73 8.82 9.80
N LEU A 140 8.51 8.26 8.62
CA LEU A 140 7.56 8.78 7.66
C LEU A 140 6.12 8.77 8.19
N ILE A 141 5.71 7.71 8.91
CA ILE A 141 4.39 7.64 9.56
C ILE A 141 4.25 8.68 10.67
N LYS A 142 5.31 8.95 11.45
CA LYS A 142 5.27 9.89 12.58
C LYS A 142 5.40 11.36 12.19
N GLU A 143 6.12 11.63 11.11
CA GLU A 143 6.46 12.99 10.69
C GLU A 143 5.67 13.47 9.47
N GLY A 144 4.95 12.58 8.79
CA GLY A 144 4.25 12.87 7.54
C GLY A 144 5.18 12.99 6.32
N MET A 145 4.59 13.29 5.17
CA MET A 145 5.27 13.54 3.90
C MET A 145 5.44 15.03 3.65
N ASP A 146 6.54 15.40 2.99
CA ASP A 146 6.78 16.77 2.57
C ASP A 146 5.77 17.19 1.51
N LEU A 147 5.17 18.37 1.70
CA LEU A 147 4.24 18.93 0.74
C LEU A 147 5.00 19.47 -0.48
N PRO A 148 4.61 19.15 -1.73
CA PRO A 148 5.21 19.72 -2.94
C PRO A 148 5.08 21.24 -3.00
N GLU A 149 6.02 21.90 -3.67
CA GLU A 149 6.00 23.35 -3.85
C GLU A 149 4.74 23.84 -4.60
N SER A 150 4.28 23.07 -5.59
CA SER A 150 3.04 23.33 -6.33
C SER A 150 1.83 23.45 -5.41
N MET A 151 1.74 22.60 -4.39
CA MET A 151 0.66 22.60 -3.41
C MET A 151 0.82 23.71 -2.36
N ARG A 152 2.06 24.00 -1.91
CA ARG A 152 2.32 25.05 -0.90
C ARG A 152 1.86 26.45 -1.32
N ASN A 153 1.79 26.70 -2.63
CA ASN A 153 1.32 27.97 -3.19
C ASN A 153 -0.20 28.15 -3.07
N LYS A 154 -0.96 27.09 -2.76
CA LYS A 154 -2.41 27.16 -2.64
C LYS A 154 -2.84 27.72 -1.29
N PRO A 155 -3.93 28.53 -1.23
CA PRO A 155 -4.39 29.14 0.01
C PRO A 155 -4.65 28.14 1.15
N GLN A 156 -5.18 26.96 0.84
CA GLN A 156 -5.53 25.93 1.82
C GLN A 156 -4.32 25.23 2.47
N PHE A 157 -3.14 25.26 1.81
CA PHE A 157 -1.92 24.63 2.31
C PHE A 157 -0.87 25.66 2.77
N ARG A 158 -1.27 26.93 2.86
CA ARG A 158 -0.37 28.01 3.24
C ARG A 158 0.18 27.74 4.65
N ASN A 159 1.50 27.75 4.78
CA ASN A 159 2.27 27.42 5.99
C ASN A 159 2.31 25.93 6.38
N MET A 160 1.76 25.02 5.57
CA MET A 160 1.92 23.58 5.76
C MET A 160 3.20 23.11 5.06
N GLN A 161 4.10 22.50 5.82
CA GLN A 161 5.32 21.90 5.27
C GLN A 161 5.20 20.41 5.06
N ARG A 162 4.46 19.73 5.94
CA ARG A 162 4.25 18.29 5.92
C ARG A 162 2.78 17.97 6.09
N MET A 163 2.39 16.82 5.54
CA MET A 163 1.04 16.29 5.56
C MET A 163 1.07 14.86 6.09
N GLU A 164 0.13 14.53 6.97
CA GLU A 164 -0.04 13.16 7.47
C GLU A 164 -0.33 12.20 6.31
N LEU A 165 0.06 10.93 6.45
CA LEU A 165 -0.01 9.97 5.34
C LEU A 165 -1.42 9.74 4.82
N ASP A 166 -2.41 9.70 5.70
CA ASP A 166 -3.82 9.47 5.32
C ASP A 166 -4.36 10.65 4.50
N ASP A 167 -4.05 11.88 4.92
CA ASP A 167 -4.44 13.09 4.20
C ASP A 167 -3.67 13.21 2.87
N ALA A 168 -2.37 12.91 2.89
CA ALA A 168 -1.52 12.87 1.70
C ALA A 168 -2.00 11.82 0.69
N PHE A 169 -2.54 10.69 1.15
CA PHE A 169 -3.11 9.69 0.27
C PHE A 169 -4.47 10.09 -0.27
N LYS A 170 -5.28 10.84 0.49
CA LYS A 170 -6.60 11.33 0.02
C LYS A 170 -6.50 12.53 -0.92
N GLU A 171 -5.46 13.36 -0.78
CA GLU A 171 -5.30 14.58 -1.56
C GLU A 171 -4.82 14.29 -2.99
N GLU A 172 -5.67 14.51 -3.99
CA GLU A 172 -5.47 14.09 -5.39
C GLU A 172 -4.15 14.60 -5.99
N GLU A 173 -3.77 15.84 -5.68
CA GLU A 173 -2.54 16.45 -6.21
C GLU A 173 -1.27 16.04 -5.48
N HIS A 174 -1.39 15.38 -4.32
CA HIS A 174 -0.22 14.92 -3.59
C HIS A 174 0.46 13.76 -4.33
N PRO A 175 1.79 13.79 -4.50
CA PRO A 175 2.56 12.75 -5.21
C PRO A 175 2.57 11.38 -4.50
N PHE A 176 1.88 11.24 -3.38
CA PHE A 176 1.79 9.99 -2.65
C PHE A 176 0.80 9.06 -3.34
N ARG A 177 1.33 8.17 -4.18
CA ARG A 177 0.52 7.39 -5.12
C ARG A 177 0.46 5.91 -4.81
N ILE A 178 1.43 5.35 -4.07
CA ILE A 178 1.45 3.91 -3.75
C ILE A 178 1.58 3.69 -2.24
N ALA A 179 0.49 3.26 -1.60
CA ALA A 179 0.47 2.89 -0.19
C ALA A 179 0.59 1.37 -0.03
N LEU A 180 1.64 0.88 0.61
CA LEU A 180 1.76 -0.53 0.97
C LEU A 180 1.23 -0.75 2.38
N VAL A 181 0.17 -1.54 2.51
CA VAL A 181 -0.52 -1.79 3.77
C VAL A 181 -0.53 -3.28 4.10
N CYS A 182 -0.59 -3.60 5.38
CA CYS A 182 -0.89 -4.97 5.81
C CYS A 182 -2.41 -5.16 5.84
N ALA A 183 -2.92 -6.36 5.54
CA ALA A 183 -4.37 -6.66 5.51
C ALA A 183 -5.17 -6.24 6.77
N MET A 184 -4.50 -6.02 7.91
CA MET A 184 -5.09 -5.45 9.13
C MET A 184 -5.60 -4.00 8.93
N TRP A 185 -5.06 -3.28 7.95
CA TRP A 185 -5.44 -1.91 7.61
C TRP A 185 -6.77 -1.86 6.85
N LEU A 186 -7.08 -2.87 6.03
CA LEU A 186 -8.39 -2.99 5.37
C LEU A 186 -9.53 -3.08 6.38
N TRP A 187 -9.29 -3.76 7.51
CA TRP A 187 -10.29 -3.86 8.57
C TRP A 187 -10.53 -2.52 9.27
N LYS A 188 -9.49 -1.71 9.47
CA LYS A 188 -9.62 -0.36 10.05
C LYS A 188 -10.24 0.63 9.05
N PHE A 189 -9.85 0.58 7.78
CA PHE A 189 -10.46 1.35 6.70
C PHE A 189 -11.96 1.03 6.54
N ASP A 190 -12.37 -0.24 6.63
CA ASP A 190 -13.79 -0.63 6.60
C ASP A 190 -14.59 -0.11 7.82
N GLN A 191 -13.96 0.01 8.98
CA GLN A 191 -14.58 0.56 10.19
C GLN A 191 -14.84 2.07 10.10
N GLU A 192 -14.05 2.78 9.29
CA GLU A 192 -14.15 4.23 9.10
C GLU A 192 -15.19 4.63 8.04
N LEU A 193 -15.54 3.72 7.12
CA LEU A 193 -16.54 3.98 6.08
C LEU A 193 -17.97 3.91 6.64
N ASN A 194 -18.78 4.91 6.33
CA ASN A 194 -20.22 4.86 6.57
C ASN A 194 -20.94 3.94 5.54
N ASP A 195 -22.21 3.64 5.77
CA ASP A 195 -22.95 2.68 4.94
C ASP A 195 -23.14 3.12 3.47
N GLU A 196 -23.10 4.41 3.18
CA GLU A 196 -23.15 4.94 1.79
C GLU A 196 -21.79 4.85 1.12
N GLU A 197 -20.71 5.22 1.80
CA GLU A 197 -19.34 5.11 1.31
C GLU A 197 -18.98 3.64 1.04
N ARG A 198 -19.41 2.72 1.91
CA ARG A 198 -19.28 1.27 1.69
C ARG A 198 -19.98 0.80 0.43
N ARG A 199 -21.16 1.36 0.13
CA ARG A 199 -21.92 1.00 -1.07
C ARG A 199 -21.23 1.53 -2.32
N ALA A 200 -20.71 2.75 -2.28
CA ALA A 200 -19.94 3.35 -3.35
C ALA A 200 -18.64 2.57 -3.65
N VAL A 201 -17.91 2.13 -2.60
CA VAL A 201 -16.73 1.28 -2.77
C VAL A 201 -17.12 -0.04 -3.43
N ARG A 202 -18.17 -0.73 -2.95
CA ARG A 202 -18.65 -2.00 -3.54
C ARG A 202 -19.04 -1.86 -5.00
N GLU A 203 -19.68 -0.76 -5.38
CA GLU A 203 -20.11 -0.49 -6.76
C GLU A 203 -18.92 -0.22 -7.70
N GLY A 204 -17.77 0.19 -7.16
CA GLY A 204 -16.54 0.41 -7.92
C GLY A 204 -15.59 -0.78 -8.00
N LEU A 205 -15.88 -1.90 -7.32
CA LEU A 205 -15.06 -3.10 -7.34
C LEU A 205 -15.54 -4.07 -8.44
N ASP A 206 -14.59 -4.71 -9.13
CA ASP A 206 -14.89 -5.84 -10.01
C ASP A 206 -15.32 -7.08 -9.22
N GLU A 207 -15.85 -8.11 -9.90
CA GLU A 207 -16.37 -9.31 -9.23
C GLU A 207 -15.32 -10.03 -8.36
N GLU A 208 -14.04 -10.01 -8.78
CA GLU A 208 -12.95 -10.65 -8.04
C GLU A 208 -12.59 -9.86 -6.77
N SER A 209 -12.47 -8.54 -6.88
CA SER A 209 -12.20 -7.63 -5.76
C SER A 209 -13.38 -7.52 -4.80
N LEU A 210 -14.61 -7.59 -5.31
CA LEU A 210 -15.83 -7.63 -4.50
C LEU A 210 -15.91 -8.94 -3.71
N ALA A 211 -15.56 -10.06 -4.33
CA ALA A 211 -15.45 -11.35 -3.63
C ALA A 211 -14.39 -11.29 -2.53
N LEU A 212 -13.24 -10.64 -2.79
CA LEU A 212 -12.19 -10.41 -1.80
C LEU A 212 -12.69 -9.56 -0.62
N PHE A 213 -13.36 -8.45 -0.93
CA PHE A 213 -13.92 -7.52 0.03
C PHE A 213 -14.99 -8.15 0.93
N ASP A 214 -15.91 -8.92 0.34
CA ASP A 214 -16.95 -9.66 1.08
C ASP A 214 -16.34 -10.76 1.96
N LEU A 215 -15.23 -11.37 1.51
CA LEU A 215 -14.55 -12.43 2.23
C LEU A 215 -13.79 -11.89 3.44
N LEU A 216 -13.12 -10.75 3.31
CA LEU A 216 -12.44 -10.03 4.39
C LEU A 216 -13.38 -9.58 5.53
N ARG A 217 -14.70 -9.55 5.30
CA ARG A 217 -15.72 -9.12 6.27
C ARG A 217 -16.50 -10.27 6.91
N LYS A 218 -16.20 -11.53 6.59
CA LYS A 218 -16.85 -12.65 7.28
C LYS A 218 -16.42 -12.65 8.76
N PRO A 219 -17.38 -12.67 9.70
CA PRO A 219 -17.07 -12.68 11.13
C PRO A 219 -16.26 -13.91 11.54
N ASP A 220 -16.38 -15.01 10.79
CA ASP A 220 -15.64 -16.26 10.98
C ASP A 220 -14.82 -16.61 9.72
N LEU A 221 -13.81 -15.80 9.42
CA LEU A 221 -12.82 -16.12 8.39
C LEU A 221 -12.10 -17.43 8.77
N ASN A 222 -12.34 -18.49 7.99
CA ASN A 222 -11.65 -19.77 8.13
C ASN A 222 -10.47 -19.89 7.12
N ALA A 223 -9.57 -20.85 7.34
CA ALA A 223 -8.43 -21.16 6.45
C ALA A 223 -8.75 -21.13 4.96
N LYS A 224 -9.91 -21.66 4.59
CA LYS A 224 -10.32 -21.87 3.20
C LYS A 224 -10.75 -20.54 2.56
N ASP A 225 -11.37 -19.68 3.35
CA ASP A 225 -11.74 -18.32 2.96
C ASP A 225 -10.49 -17.46 2.79
N VAL A 226 -9.55 -17.48 3.75
CA VAL A 226 -8.27 -16.74 3.66
C VAL A 226 -7.42 -17.20 2.47
N LYS A 227 -7.39 -18.52 2.21
CA LYS A 227 -6.68 -19.08 1.04
C LYS A 227 -7.29 -18.64 -0.28
N ARG A 228 -8.61 -18.45 -0.35
CA ARG A 228 -9.29 -17.89 -1.53
C ARG A 228 -8.96 -16.42 -1.73
N VAL A 229 -8.89 -15.63 -0.64
CA VAL A 229 -8.46 -14.23 -0.68
C VAL A 229 -7.06 -14.12 -1.30
N LEU A 230 -6.10 -14.89 -0.76
CA LEU A 230 -4.69 -14.80 -1.15
C LEU A 230 -4.35 -15.42 -2.50
N MET A 231 -5.24 -16.26 -3.06
CA MET A 231 -5.06 -16.90 -4.37
C MET A 231 -5.77 -16.19 -5.52
N ALA A 232 -6.69 -15.27 -5.22
CA ALA A 232 -7.38 -14.44 -6.21
C ALA A 232 -6.57 -13.18 -6.60
N THR A 233 -5.46 -12.91 -5.90
CA THR A 233 -4.46 -11.86 -6.19
C THR A 233 -3.12 -12.47 -6.60
#